data_AF-A0A532VH52-F1
#
_entry.id   AF-A0A532VH52-F1
#
_cell.length_a   1.000
_cell.length_b   1.000
_cell.length_c   1.000
_cell.angle_alpha   90.00
_cell.angle_beta   90.00
_cell.angle_gamma   90.00
#
_symmetry.space_group_name_H-M   'P 1'
#
loop_
_entity.id
_entity.type
_entity.pdbx_description
1 polymer ?
#
loop_
_entity_poly.entity_id
_entity_poly.type
_entity_poly.pdbx_seq_one_letter_code
_entity_poly.pdbx_strand_id
1 'polypeptide(L)'
;MIDLTIDGQPLKVEEGSTILRAAESVGIKIPTLCYHKALSPYGACRICLVEIGRNGRSQIQASCQYRVQPGMVVRTSSERVTRSRKIMVELLLARCPNSKRIQELADELGIKETRFLKKDEDCLLCGLCVRMCEERMGKSTIGFANRGIAREVIPPFKERSEVCLGCGSCEFVCPTETIKPEEICKKEIRPIASEFDENLSQRSVIHIPFPQAIPNKAVIDEENCIHFLNEKCEVCKEFCEADAIDFNQKEQVLNVEVGAVILAPGFEEFDAKLKGEFGYGVYPNVVTSIEFERILSASGPYKGKILRPSDQRHPKKIAFIQCVGSRDPSCNKGYCSSVCCMYATKEATIAKEHEREIEPTIFFMDMRAFGKDFDKYYQRAQKQYGIRYIKSMVSSVKQMQQTKNLKIKYIKNEREVVQEEFDLVVLSVGLSPSENIQQLGRRLGLELNKYGFC
;
A
#
# COMPACT_ATOMS: atom_id res chain seq x y z
N MET A 1 28.96 -21.49 18.98
CA MET A 1 29.49 -20.58 17.93
C MET A 1 30.62 -21.28 17.20
N ILE A 2 30.75 -21.05 15.89
CA ILE A 2 31.77 -21.65 15.02
C ILE A 2 32.65 -20.54 14.43
N ASP A 3 33.97 -20.75 14.48
CA ASP A 3 34.96 -19.86 13.88
C ASP A 3 35.21 -20.16 12.39
N LEU A 4 35.21 -19.12 11.55
CA LEU A 4 35.61 -19.17 10.14
C LEU A 4 36.30 -17.87 9.71
N THR A 5 36.91 -17.89 8.53
CA THR A 5 37.46 -16.69 7.88
C THR A 5 36.81 -16.51 6.51
N ILE A 6 36.25 -15.32 6.23
CA ILE A 6 35.73 -14.95 4.91
C ILE A 6 36.54 -13.76 4.38
N ASP A 7 37.18 -13.92 3.22
CA ASP A 7 38.02 -12.88 2.58
C ASP A 7 39.06 -12.25 3.53
N GLY A 8 39.64 -13.08 4.40
CA GLY A 8 40.64 -12.65 5.39
C GLY A 8 40.06 -12.10 6.70
N GLN A 9 38.74 -11.92 6.80
CA GLN A 9 38.08 -11.46 8.02
C GLN A 9 37.67 -12.65 8.90
N PRO A 10 38.20 -12.77 10.14
CA PRO A 10 37.76 -13.80 11.08
C PRO A 10 36.37 -13.49 11.62
N LEU A 11 35.52 -14.51 11.72
CA LEU A 11 34.12 -14.39 12.11
C LEU A 11 33.72 -15.54 13.05
N LYS A 12 32.80 -15.26 13.97
CA LYS A 12 32.10 -16.23 14.79
C LYS A 12 30.62 -16.19 14.48
N VAL A 13 30.04 -17.33 14.12
CA VAL A 13 28.61 -17.45 13.81
C VAL A 13 27.95 -18.56 14.62
N GLU A 14 26.62 -18.54 14.68
CA GLU A 14 25.84 -19.63 15.25
C GLU A 14 26.01 -20.92 14.45
N GLU A 15 25.99 -22.04 15.17
CA GLU A 15 26.08 -23.37 14.57
C GLU A 15 24.89 -23.63 13.64
N GLY A 16 25.15 -24.22 12.47
CA GLY A 16 24.12 -24.46 11.45
C GLY A 16 23.93 -23.30 10.46
N SER A 17 24.55 -22.14 10.68
CA SER A 17 24.53 -21.02 9.72
C SER A 17 25.12 -21.42 8.37
N THR A 18 24.55 -20.90 7.28
CA THR A 18 25.11 -21.05 5.94
C THR A 18 26.21 -20.01 5.72
N ILE A 19 27.13 -20.28 4.79
CA ILE A 19 28.19 -19.31 4.45
C ILE A 19 27.59 -17.98 3.99
N LEU A 20 26.45 -18.01 3.27
CA LEU A 20 25.78 -16.80 2.84
C LEU A 20 25.30 -15.94 4.03
N ARG A 21 24.60 -16.55 4.99
CA ARG A 21 24.14 -15.84 6.21
C ARG A 21 25.32 -15.31 7.04
N ALA A 22 26.40 -16.09 7.11
CA ALA A 22 27.63 -15.66 7.77
C ALA A 22 28.24 -14.43 7.09
N ALA A 23 28.33 -14.43 5.75
CA ALA A 23 28.81 -13.28 4.98
C ALA A 23 27.90 -12.03 5.15
N GLU A 24 26.57 -12.22 5.14
CA GLU A 24 25.60 -11.15 5.36
C GLU A 24 25.77 -10.46 6.73
N SER A 25 26.10 -11.22 7.79
CA SER A 25 26.29 -10.68 9.15
C SER A 25 27.45 -9.68 9.29
N VAL A 26 28.41 -9.72 8.36
CA VAL A 26 29.56 -8.80 8.30
C VAL A 26 29.52 -7.87 7.09
N GLY A 27 28.38 -7.82 6.39
CA GLY A 27 28.20 -6.95 5.22
C GLY A 27 28.94 -7.40 3.95
N ILE A 28 29.47 -8.63 3.91
CA ILE A 28 30.09 -9.18 2.70
C ILE A 28 28.98 -9.62 1.73
N LYS A 29 28.89 -8.92 0.59
CA LYS A 29 27.86 -9.18 -0.43
C LYS A 29 28.24 -10.36 -1.31
N ILE A 30 27.44 -11.42 -1.27
CA ILE A 30 27.51 -12.54 -2.22
C ILE A 30 26.25 -12.50 -3.09
N PRO A 31 26.37 -12.44 -4.43
CA PRO A 31 25.21 -12.28 -5.30
C PRO A 31 24.33 -13.55 -5.30
N THR A 32 23.00 -13.34 -5.33
CA THR A 32 22.01 -14.42 -5.37
C THR A 32 20.81 -14.03 -6.25
N LEU A 33 20.15 -15.04 -6.85
CA LEU A 33 18.90 -14.86 -7.61
C LEU A 33 17.77 -15.81 -7.16
N CYS A 34 18.12 -16.91 -6.49
CA CYS A 34 17.14 -17.91 -6.01
C CYS A 34 17.11 -18.04 -4.48
N TYR A 35 17.77 -17.14 -3.77
CA TYR A 35 17.78 -17.10 -2.31
C TYR A 35 16.83 -16.01 -1.84
N HIS A 36 16.11 -16.29 -0.77
CA HIS A 36 15.30 -15.32 -0.04
C HIS A 36 15.36 -15.72 1.42
N LYS A 37 15.56 -14.76 2.33
CA LYS A 37 15.79 -15.02 3.78
C LYS A 37 14.68 -15.88 4.38
N ALA A 38 13.44 -15.60 3.99
CA ALA A 38 12.27 -16.32 4.45
C ALA A 38 12.03 -17.66 3.74
N LEU A 39 12.91 -18.21 2.91
CA LEU A 39 12.71 -19.51 2.27
C LEU A 39 13.84 -20.47 2.59
N SER A 40 13.55 -21.76 2.46
CA SER A 40 14.57 -22.80 2.57
C SER A 40 15.71 -22.60 1.54
N PRO A 41 16.97 -23.00 1.83
CA PRO A 41 18.04 -22.94 0.83
C PRO A 41 17.84 -23.87 -0.37
N TYR A 42 17.84 -23.32 -1.60
CA TYR A 42 17.58 -24.10 -2.82
C TYR A 42 18.77 -24.28 -3.77
N GLY A 43 19.66 -23.29 -3.88
CA GLY A 43 20.92 -23.41 -4.63
C GLY A 43 20.81 -23.54 -6.15
N ALA A 44 19.64 -23.28 -6.77
CA ALA A 44 19.44 -23.48 -8.21
C ALA A 44 20.21 -22.50 -9.11
N CYS A 45 20.29 -21.22 -8.76
CA CYS A 45 20.89 -20.21 -9.66
C CYS A 45 22.42 -20.30 -9.80
N ARG A 46 23.10 -20.95 -8.84
CA ARG A 46 24.57 -21.07 -8.78
C ARG A 46 25.35 -19.74 -8.96
N ILE A 47 24.75 -18.61 -8.59
CA ILE A 47 25.44 -17.31 -8.57
C ILE A 47 26.22 -17.11 -7.26
N CYS A 48 25.70 -17.67 -6.16
CA CYS A 48 26.26 -17.57 -4.82
C CYS A 48 27.53 -18.44 -4.58
N LEU A 49 28.23 -18.83 -5.65
CA LEU A 49 29.40 -19.70 -5.56
C LEU A 49 30.53 -19.00 -4.79
N VAL A 50 31.21 -19.76 -3.94
CA VAL A 50 32.38 -19.34 -3.18
C VAL A 50 33.42 -20.44 -3.20
N GLU A 51 34.69 -20.09 -3.01
CA GLU A 51 35.77 -21.06 -2.90
C GLU A 51 36.08 -21.32 -1.43
N ILE A 52 36.00 -22.58 -1.02
CA ILE A 52 36.31 -23.03 0.34
C ILE A 52 37.65 -23.75 0.29
N GLY A 53 38.61 -23.25 1.07
CA GLY A 53 39.92 -23.88 1.26
C GLY A 53 39.96 -24.74 2.51
N ARG A 54 40.45 -25.98 2.40
CA ARG A 54 40.73 -26.87 3.53
C ARG A 54 41.95 -27.75 3.24
N ASN A 55 42.94 -27.74 4.15
CA ASN A 55 44.11 -28.64 4.11
C ASN A 55 44.82 -28.69 2.73
N GLY A 56 45.03 -27.53 2.11
CA GLY A 56 45.70 -27.43 0.79
C GLY A 56 44.83 -27.81 -0.42
N ARG A 57 43.57 -28.21 -0.23
CA ARG A 57 42.58 -28.42 -1.31
C ARG A 57 41.55 -27.31 -1.29
N SER A 58 41.03 -26.92 -2.46
CA SER A 58 39.94 -25.96 -2.54
C SER A 58 38.81 -26.43 -3.46
N GLN A 59 37.58 -26.17 -3.05
CA GLN A 59 36.36 -26.54 -3.77
C GLN A 59 35.45 -25.34 -3.93
N ILE A 60 34.73 -25.28 -5.05
CA ILE A 60 33.69 -24.29 -5.29
C ILE A 60 32.37 -24.86 -4.79
N GLN A 61 31.69 -24.13 -3.91
CA GLN A 61 30.43 -24.54 -3.30
C GLN A 61 29.42 -23.39 -3.32
N ALA A 62 28.13 -23.72 -3.28
CA ALA A 62 27.07 -22.72 -3.17
C ALA A 62 26.94 -22.24 -1.72
N SER A 63 27.28 -20.98 -1.46
CA SER A 63 27.26 -20.40 -0.11
C SER A 63 25.87 -20.41 0.54
N CYS A 64 24.80 -20.39 -0.25
CA CYS A 64 23.44 -20.37 0.27
C CYS A 64 23.02 -21.70 0.93
N GLN A 65 23.63 -22.82 0.53
CA GLN A 65 23.32 -24.16 1.08
C GLN A 65 24.41 -24.68 2.00
N TYR A 66 25.67 -24.33 1.73
CA TYR A 66 26.79 -24.90 2.45
C TYR A 66 26.86 -24.33 3.87
N ARG A 67 26.83 -25.22 4.87
CA ARG A 67 26.90 -24.85 6.28
C ARG A 67 28.34 -24.55 6.69
N VAL A 68 28.51 -23.59 7.57
CA VAL A 68 29.80 -23.25 8.17
C VAL A 68 30.30 -24.40 9.04
N GLN A 69 31.59 -24.72 8.96
CA GLN A 69 32.28 -25.64 9.87
C GLN A 69 33.54 -24.94 10.43
N PRO A 70 34.05 -25.42 11.58
CA PRO A 70 35.21 -24.80 12.24
C PRO A 70 36.44 -24.74 11.34
N GLY A 71 37.12 -23.59 11.33
CA GLY A 71 38.39 -23.40 10.62
C GLY A 71 38.26 -23.28 9.10
N MET A 72 37.06 -23.03 8.58
CA MET A 72 36.88 -22.75 7.15
C MET A 72 37.54 -21.44 6.73
N VAL A 73 38.19 -21.46 5.57
CA VAL A 73 38.62 -20.24 4.88
C VAL A 73 37.83 -20.13 3.57
N VAL A 74 36.98 -19.11 3.48
CA VAL A 74 36.13 -18.84 2.33
C VAL A 74 36.68 -17.64 1.57
N ARG A 75 36.72 -17.75 0.24
CA ARG A 75 37.04 -16.66 -0.68
C ARG A 75 35.85 -16.40 -1.60
N THR A 76 35.35 -15.17 -1.62
CA THR A 76 34.13 -14.82 -2.37
C THR A 76 34.41 -14.26 -3.77
N SER A 77 35.67 -13.92 -4.06
CA SER A 77 36.09 -13.21 -5.28
C SER A 77 37.34 -13.79 -5.95
N SER A 78 37.71 -15.04 -5.64
CA SER A 78 38.85 -15.69 -6.32
C SER A 78 38.63 -15.78 -7.84
N GLU A 79 39.71 -15.88 -8.61
CA GLU A 79 39.63 -15.97 -10.08
C GLU A 79 38.72 -17.12 -10.54
N ARG A 80 38.79 -18.27 -9.84
CA ARG A 80 37.92 -19.42 -10.07
C ARG A 80 36.45 -19.09 -9.84
N VAL A 81 36.12 -18.41 -8.73
CA VAL A 81 34.74 -18.01 -8.40
C VAL A 81 34.21 -17.03 -9.44
N THR A 82 34.99 -16.00 -9.77
CA THR A 82 34.62 -14.98 -10.75
C THR A 82 34.38 -15.58 -12.13
N ARG A 83 35.26 -16.49 -12.58
CA ARG A 83 35.09 -17.21 -13.84
C ARG A 83 33.84 -18.09 -13.84
N SER A 84 33.58 -18.83 -12.77
CA SER A 84 32.36 -19.65 -12.64
C SER A 84 31.09 -18.81 -12.65
N ARG A 85 31.07 -17.69 -11.90
CA ARG A 85 29.93 -16.74 -11.91
C ARG A 85 29.70 -16.17 -13.30
N LYS A 86 30.75 -15.77 -14.02
CA LYS A 86 30.62 -15.27 -15.39
C LYS A 86 29.91 -16.25 -16.33
N ILE A 87 30.30 -17.53 -16.29
CA ILE A 87 29.66 -18.57 -17.11
C ILE A 87 28.18 -18.73 -16.72
N MET A 88 27.86 -18.75 -15.43
CA MET A 88 26.47 -18.88 -14.97
C MET A 88 25.63 -17.68 -15.42
N VAL A 89 26.16 -16.46 -15.32
CA VAL A 89 25.44 -15.24 -15.74
C VAL A 89 25.29 -15.18 -17.26
N GLU A 90 26.29 -15.59 -18.04
CA GLU A 90 26.14 -15.72 -19.50
C GLU A 90 25.02 -16.69 -19.89
N LEU A 91 24.90 -17.83 -19.20
CA LEU A 91 23.81 -18.80 -19.41
C LEU A 91 22.44 -18.22 -19.03
N LEU A 92 22.36 -17.49 -17.92
CA LEU A 92 21.14 -16.81 -17.50
C LEU A 92 20.75 -15.69 -18.46
N LEU A 93 21.72 -14.92 -18.96
CA LEU A 93 21.51 -13.86 -19.95
C LEU A 93 21.08 -14.44 -21.30
N ALA A 94 21.56 -15.62 -21.68
CA ALA A 94 21.07 -16.32 -22.86
C ALA A 94 19.63 -16.81 -22.69
N ARG A 95 19.24 -17.22 -21.48
CA ARG A 95 17.87 -17.63 -21.19
C ARG A 95 16.93 -16.44 -21.14
N CYS A 96 17.25 -15.44 -20.32
CA CYS A 96 16.42 -14.30 -19.97
C CYS A 96 17.09 -12.97 -20.33
N PRO A 97 17.28 -12.66 -21.63
CA PRO A 97 18.03 -11.49 -22.06
C PRO A 97 17.33 -10.16 -21.74
N ASN A 98 16.01 -10.17 -21.54
CA ASN A 98 15.21 -8.96 -21.28
C ASN A 98 15.07 -8.61 -19.80
N SER A 99 15.54 -9.47 -18.89
CA SER A 99 15.46 -9.20 -17.45
C SER A 99 16.49 -8.15 -17.03
N LYS A 100 16.02 -6.99 -16.57
CA LYS A 100 16.88 -5.92 -16.02
C LYS A 100 17.82 -6.44 -14.95
N ARG A 101 17.32 -7.26 -14.03
CA ARG A 101 18.11 -7.82 -12.93
C ARG A 101 19.28 -8.68 -13.41
N ILE A 102 19.09 -9.42 -14.49
CA ILE A 102 20.15 -10.25 -15.07
C ILE A 102 21.15 -9.40 -15.85
N GLN A 103 20.67 -8.37 -16.56
CA GLN A 103 21.53 -7.38 -17.23
C GLN A 103 22.43 -6.65 -16.23
N GLU A 104 21.87 -6.17 -15.11
CA GLU A 104 22.65 -5.55 -14.02
C GLU A 104 23.75 -6.48 -13.51
N LEU A 105 23.43 -7.75 -13.26
CA LEU A 105 24.40 -8.74 -12.79
C LEU A 105 25.47 -9.06 -13.86
N ALA A 106 25.10 -9.00 -15.14
CA ALA A 106 26.04 -9.15 -16.25
C ALA A 106 27.01 -7.95 -16.31
N ASP A 107 26.50 -6.74 -16.15
CA ASP A 107 27.29 -5.51 -16.11
C ASP A 107 28.26 -5.49 -14.92
N GLU A 108 27.81 -5.88 -13.73
CA GLU A 108 28.65 -6.04 -12.53
C GLU A 108 29.84 -6.98 -12.76
N LEU A 109 29.68 -7.98 -13.63
CA LEU A 109 30.73 -8.94 -13.99
C LEU A 109 31.49 -8.56 -15.28
N GLY A 110 31.13 -7.46 -15.94
CA GLY A 110 31.75 -7.01 -17.19
C GLY A 110 31.41 -7.90 -18.40
N ILE A 111 30.23 -8.49 -18.43
CA ILE A 111 29.72 -9.31 -19.54
C ILE A 111 28.87 -8.41 -20.45
N LYS A 112 29.37 -8.11 -21.64
CA LYS A 112 28.62 -7.30 -22.63
C LYS A 112 27.60 -8.11 -23.40
N GLU A 113 27.97 -9.33 -23.79
CA GLU A 113 27.11 -10.24 -24.54
C GLU A 113 27.34 -11.68 -24.09
N THR A 114 26.30 -12.50 -24.23
CA THR A 114 26.41 -13.94 -24.01
C THR A 114 26.96 -14.65 -25.24
N ARG A 115 27.81 -15.65 -25.02
CA ARG A 115 28.34 -16.53 -26.07
C ARG A 115 27.40 -17.70 -26.40
N PHE A 116 26.33 -17.86 -25.63
CA PHE A 116 25.35 -18.92 -25.82
C PHE A 116 24.19 -18.44 -26.68
N LEU A 117 23.51 -19.37 -27.36
CA LEU A 117 22.32 -19.07 -28.14
C LEU A 117 21.21 -18.53 -27.22
N LYS A 118 20.68 -17.36 -27.58
CA LYS A 118 19.54 -16.75 -26.86
C LYS A 118 18.29 -17.61 -27.04
N LYS A 119 17.56 -17.81 -25.96
CA LYS A 119 16.29 -18.56 -25.92
C LYS A 119 15.07 -17.67 -25.70
N ASP A 120 15.30 -16.41 -25.33
CA ASP A 120 14.27 -15.39 -25.14
C ASP A 120 13.11 -15.83 -24.23
N GLU A 121 13.43 -16.51 -23.13
CA GLU A 121 12.48 -16.90 -22.08
C GLU A 121 12.52 -15.90 -20.92
N ASP A 122 11.39 -15.64 -20.25
CA ASP A 122 11.36 -14.64 -19.17
C ASP A 122 11.58 -15.24 -17.76
N CYS A 123 11.51 -16.56 -17.62
CA CYS A 123 11.62 -17.26 -16.34
C CYS A 123 12.97 -17.99 -16.18
N LEU A 124 13.74 -17.62 -15.15
CA LEU A 124 15.04 -18.24 -14.85
C LEU A 124 14.94 -19.57 -14.06
N LEU A 125 13.72 -20.03 -13.76
CA LEU A 125 13.45 -21.25 -12.99
C LEU A 125 14.07 -21.25 -11.58
N CYS A 126 14.10 -20.08 -10.92
CA CYS A 126 14.65 -19.92 -9.57
C CYS A 126 13.85 -20.66 -8.49
N GLY A 127 12.57 -20.96 -8.76
CA GLY A 127 11.66 -21.60 -7.82
C GLY A 127 11.29 -20.75 -6.59
N LEU A 128 11.58 -19.45 -6.59
CA LEU A 128 11.20 -18.55 -5.49
C LEU A 128 9.69 -18.45 -5.36
N CYS A 129 8.99 -18.24 -6.48
CA CYS A 129 7.54 -18.16 -6.52
C CYS A 129 6.85 -19.45 -6.04
N VAL A 130 7.29 -20.61 -6.55
CA VAL A 130 6.78 -21.94 -6.16
C VAL A 130 6.97 -22.16 -4.66
N ARG A 131 8.19 -21.96 -4.16
CA ARG A 131 8.50 -22.17 -2.74
C ARG A 131 7.81 -21.15 -1.84
N MET A 132 7.66 -19.90 -2.25
CA MET A 132 6.89 -18.92 -1.49
C MET A 132 5.43 -19.34 -1.37
N CYS A 133 4.83 -19.82 -2.46
CA CYS A 133 3.45 -20.29 -2.49
C CYS A 133 3.24 -21.55 -1.62
N GLU A 134 4.22 -22.45 -1.58
CA GLU A 134 4.16 -23.71 -0.83
C GLU A 134 4.62 -23.55 0.63
N GLU A 135 5.86 -23.13 0.85
CA GLU A 135 6.53 -23.11 2.15
C GLU A 135 5.96 -22.04 3.09
N ARG A 136 5.55 -20.88 2.56
CA ARG A 136 5.09 -19.74 3.38
C ARG A 136 3.62 -19.42 3.24
N MET A 137 3.05 -19.51 2.04
CA MET A 137 1.62 -19.24 1.83
C MET A 137 0.74 -20.49 1.95
N GLY A 138 1.30 -21.69 1.89
CA GLY A 138 0.58 -22.94 2.17
C GLY A 138 -0.43 -23.41 1.13
N LYS A 139 -0.39 -22.92 -0.12
CA LYS A 139 -1.39 -23.25 -1.15
C LYS A 139 -0.87 -24.05 -2.34
N SER A 140 0.42 -23.98 -2.65
CA SER A 140 1.06 -24.71 -3.76
C SER A 140 0.31 -24.57 -5.11
N THR A 141 -0.19 -23.37 -5.41
CA THR A 141 -1.02 -23.10 -6.61
C THR A 141 -0.22 -23.04 -7.91
N ILE A 142 1.10 -23.01 -7.81
CA ILE A 142 2.04 -23.06 -8.91
C ILE A 142 3.13 -24.06 -8.58
N GLY A 143 3.63 -24.74 -9.61
CA GLY A 143 4.66 -25.75 -9.48
C GLY A 143 5.54 -25.82 -10.71
N PHE A 144 6.54 -26.70 -10.65
CA PHE A 144 7.34 -27.04 -11.83
C PHE A 144 6.69 -28.17 -12.61
N ALA A 145 6.45 -27.95 -13.90
CA ALA A 145 6.06 -28.99 -14.85
C ALA A 145 7.23 -29.35 -15.77
N ASN A 146 7.13 -30.53 -16.40
CA ASN A 146 8.13 -31.08 -17.33
C ASN A 146 9.54 -31.27 -16.70
N ARG A 147 10.53 -31.61 -17.53
CA ARG A 147 11.93 -31.85 -17.12
C ARG A 147 12.91 -31.27 -18.13
N GLY A 148 14.14 -31.04 -17.67
CA GLY A 148 15.23 -30.54 -18.51
C GLY A 148 14.91 -29.18 -19.12
N ILE A 149 15.13 -29.06 -20.43
CA ILE A 149 14.92 -27.81 -21.17
C ILE A 149 13.45 -27.40 -21.29
N ALA A 150 12.51 -28.35 -21.15
CA ALA A 150 11.07 -28.09 -21.25
C ALA A 150 10.45 -27.67 -19.92
N ARG A 151 11.25 -27.57 -18.84
CA ARG A 151 10.77 -27.26 -17.50
C ARG A 151 10.20 -25.85 -17.44
N GLU A 152 8.98 -25.71 -16.94
CA GLU A 152 8.26 -24.44 -16.81
C GLU A 152 7.59 -24.32 -15.44
N VAL A 153 7.28 -23.09 -15.02
CA VAL A 153 6.48 -22.82 -13.82
C VAL A 153 5.06 -22.51 -14.26
N ILE A 154 4.12 -23.37 -13.89
CA ILE A 154 2.71 -23.25 -14.30
C ILE A 154 1.79 -23.63 -13.14
N PRO A 155 0.53 -23.14 -13.14
CA PRO A 155 -0.49 -23.73 -12.30
C PRO A 155 -0.84 -25.16 -12.76
N PRO A 156 -1.36 -26.02 -11.86
CA PRO A 156 -1.85 -27.34 -12.23
C PRO A 156 -2.80 -27.29 -13.43
N PHE A 157 -2.60 -28.20 -14.39
CA PHE A 157 -3.38 -28.30 -15.63
C PHE A 157 -3.39 -27.03 -16.52
N LYS A 158 -2.52 -26.04 -16.25
CA LYS A 158 -2.54 -24.71 -16.88
C LYS A 158 -3.85 -23.96 -16.66
N GLU A 159 -4.54 -24.24 -15.56
CA GLU A 159 -5.81 -23.62 -15.20
C GLU A 159 -5.65 -22.67 -14.01
N ARG A 160 -6.46 -21.59 -14.00
CA ARG A 160 -6.49 -20.67 -12.86
C ARG A 160 -7.04 -21.36 -11.62
N SER A 161 -6.34 -21.19 -10.52
CA SER A 161 -6.61 -21.84 -9.25
C SER A 161 -7.62 -21.06 -8.40
N GLU A 162 -8.65 -21.74 -7.91
CA GLU A 162 -9.62 -21.22 -6.93
C GLU A 162 -9.05 -21.17 -5.51
N VAL A 163 -8.05 -22.02 -5.21
CA VAL A 163 -7.40 -22.06 -3.89
C VAL A 163 -6.34 -20.96 -3.72
N CYS A 164 -5.99 -20.26 -4.80
CA CYS A 164 -5.11 -19.11 -4.74
C CYS A 164 -5.73 -18.00 -3.87
N LEU A 165 -4.91 -17.43 -2.98
CA LEU A 165 -5.32 -16.35 -2.08
C LEU A 165 -5.23 -14.96 -2.73
N GLY A 166 -4.61 -14.84 -3.90
CA GLY A 166 -4.37 -13.53 -4.52
C GLY A 166 -3.35 -12.67 -3.77
N CYS A 167 -2.50 -13.25 -2.93
CA CYS A 167 -1.58 -12.52 -2.05
C CYS A 167 -0.41 -11.79 -2.75
N GLY A 168 -0.19 -12.01 -4.04
CA GLY A 168 0.91 -11.38 -4.80
C GLY A 168 2.34 -11.79 -4.38
N SER A 169 2.52 -12.65 -3.38
CA SER A 169 3.86 -12.97 -2.86
C SER A 169 4.77 -13.64 -3.90
N CYS A 170 4.20 -14.36 -4.87
CA CYS A 170 4.95 -14.99 -5.94
C CYS A 170 5.54 -13.97 -6.93
N GLU A 171 4.80 -12.90 -7.22
CA GLU A 171 5.23 -11.76 -8.04
C GLU A 171 6.33 -10.97 -7.33
N PHE A 172 6.10 -10.64 -6.06
CA PHE A 172 7.05 -9.88 -5.25
C PHE A 172 8.46 -10.53 -5.18
N VAL A 173 8.53 -11.86 -5.07
CA VAL A 173 9.83 -12.56 -5.00
C VAL A 173 10.43 -12.90 -6.37
N CYS A 174 9.78 -12.54 -7.47
CA CYS A 174 10.24 -12.89 -8.80
C CYS A 174 11.38 -11.97 -9.25
N PRO A 175 12.62 -12.45 -9.43
CA PRO A 175 13.75 -11.61 -9.82
C PRO A 175 13.66 -11.10 -11.26
N THR A 176 12.79 -11.69 -12.09
CA THR A 176 12.59 -11.31 -13.49
C THR A 176 11.25 -10.64 -13.76
N GLU A 177 10.43 -10.44 -12.72
CA GLU A 177 9.11 -9.79 -12.83
C GLU A 177 8.18 -10.47 -13.88
N THR A 178 8.40 -11.76 -14.17
CA THR A 178 7.66 -12.47 -15.23
C THR A 178 6.34 -13.07 -14.75
N ILE A 179 6.23 -13.38 -13.47
CA ILE A 179 5.07 -14.10 -12.95
C ILE A 179 3.92 -13.14 -12.70
N LYS A 180 2.75 -13.49 -13.25
CA LYS A 180 1.53 -12.67 -13.18
C LYS A 180 0.49 -13.38 -12.34
N PRO A 181 0.20 -12.90 -11.12
CA PRO A 181 -0.82 -13.51 -10.26
C PRO A 181 -2.20 -13.64 -10.93
N GLU A 182 -2.54 -12.78 -11.88
CA GLU A 182 -3.80 -12.79 -12.64
C GLU A 182 -3.94 -14.02 -13.54
N GLU A 183 -2.81 -14.59 -13.99
CA GLU A 183 -2.79 -15.82 -14.79
C GLU A 183 -2.92 -17.08 -13.93
N ILE A 184 -2.75 -16.94 -12.61
CA ILE A 184 -2.74 -18.03 -11.63
C ILE A 184 -4.02 -18.03 -10.80
N CYS A 185 -4.49 -16.85 -10.39
CA CYS A 185 -5.59 -16.67 -9.46
C CYS A 185 -6.91 -16.55 -10.21
N LYS A 186 -7.93 -17.31 -9.80
CA LYS A 186 -9.29 -17.10 -10.32
C LYS A 186 -10.01 -15.92 -9.65
N LYS A 187 -9.62 -15.59 -8.41
CA LYS A 187 -10.18 -14.48 -7.64
C LYS A 187 -9.58 -13.15 -8.11
N GLU A 188 -10.38 -12.10 -8.05
CA GLU A 188 -9.92 -10.74 -8.29
C GLU A 188 -8.93 -10.34 -7.19
N ILE A 189 -7.74 -9.90 -7.61
CA ILE A 189 -6.70 -9.46 -6.70
C ILE A 189 -6.96 -7.99 -6.40
N ARG A 190 -7.31 -7.71 -5.15
CA ARG A 190 -7.56 -6.35 -4.68
C ARG A 190 -6.56 -5.99 -3.59
N PRO A 191 -5.92 -4.83 -3.70
CA PRO A 191 -5.07 -4.32 -2.63
C PRO A 191 -5.91 -3.98 -1.41
N ILE A 192 -5.30 -4.03 -0.23
CA ILE A 192 -5.96 -3.63 1.02
C ILE A 192 -5.99 -2.11 1.05
N ALA A 193 -7.20 -1.55 1.09
CA ALA A 193 -7.40 -0.11 1.14
C ALA A 193 -7.05 0.43 2.53
N SER A 194 -6.46 1.63 2.58
CA SER A 194 -6.18 2.33 3.84
C SER A 194 -7.42 3.06 4.31
N GLU A 195 -7.96 2.66 5.46
CA GLU A 195 -9.12 3.30 6.10
C GLU A 195 -8.77 4.73 6.53
N PHE A 196 -7.54 4.96 7.00
CA PHE A 196 -7.06 6.29 7.37
C PHE A 196 -6.94 7.26 6.20
N ASP A 197 -6.73 6.75 4.98
CA ASP A 197 -6.66 7.53 3.75
C ASP A 197 -7.97 7.49 2.95
N GLU A 198 -9.10 7.17 3.59
CA GLU A 198 -10.42 7.09 2.96
C GLU A 198 -10.45 6.20 1.71
N ASN A 199 -9.72 5.08 1.74
CA ASN A 199 -9.58 4.13 0.64
C ASN A 199 -8.91 4.70 -0.64
N LEU A 200 -8.29 5.88 -0.57
CA LEU A 200 -7.58 6.49 -1.70
C LEU A 200 -6.16 5.93 -1.91
N SER A 201 -5.61 5.26 -0.90
CA SER A 201 -4.32 4.57 -0.93
C SER A 201 -4.46 3.11 -0.50
N GLN A 202 -3.37 2.37 -0.69
CA GLN A 202 -3.24 0.99 -0.26
C GLN A 202 -2.34 0.92 0.98
N ARG A 203 -2.60 -0.03 1.86
CA ARG A 203 -1.75 -0.35 3.01
C ARG A 203 -1.34 -1.82 3.01
N SER A 204 -0.30 -2.14 3.79
CA SER A 204 0.08 -3.51 4.08
C SER A 204 -0.79 -4.10 5.20
N VAL A 205 -0.81 -5.44 5.29
CA VAL A 205 -1.44 -6.17 6.40
C VAL A 205 -0.88 -5.73 7.74
N ILE A 206 0.45 -5.67 7.84
CA ILE A 206 1.15 -5.14 9.02
C ILE A 206 1.48 -3.69 8.73
N HIS A 207 0.92 -2.77 9.50
CA HIS A 207 1.05 -1.34 9.22
C HIS A 207 0.98 -0.51 10.50
N ILE A 208 1.47 0.73 10.43
CA ILE A 208 1.18 1.76 11.42
C ILE A 208 0.08 2.62 10.80
N PRO A 209 -1.03 2.91 11.50
CA PRO A 209 -2.18 3.61 10.91
C PRO A 209 -1.81 4.91 10.19
N PHE A 210 -0.90 5.69 10.79
CA PHE A 210 -0.32 6.89 10.18
C PHE A 210 1.05 7.21 10.78
N PRO A 211 1.91 7.99 10.10
CA PRO A 211 3.30 8.16 10.50
C PRO A 211 3.52 8.76 11.90
N GLN A 212 2.56 9.53 12.42
CA GLN A 212 2.60 10.17 13.74
C GLN A 212 1.68 9.49 14.76
N ALA A 213 1.31 8.22 14.55
CA ALA A 213 0.44 7.51 15.48
C ALA A 213 1.01 7.49 16.91
N ILE A 214 0.13 7.63 17.91
CA ILE A 214 0.48 7.54 19.32
C ILE A 214 -0.46 6.52 19.98
N PRO A 215 0.05 5.38 20.48
CA PRO A 215 1.45 4.95 20.43
C PRO A 215 1.91 4.64 19.00
N ASN A 216 3.18 4.91 18.68
CA ASN A 216 3.75 4.63 17.36
C ASN A 216 4.10 3.14 17.24
N LYS A 217 3.07 2.29 17.14
CA LYS A 217 3.16 0.84 17.11
C LYS A 217 2.47 0.30 15.87
N ALA A 218 3.06 -0.73 15.27
CA ALA A 218 2.44 -1.46 14.18
C ALA A 218 1.32 -2.36 14.71
N VAL A 219 0.29 -2.54 13.88
CA VAL A 219 -0.82 -3.48 14.09
C VAL A 219 -0.83 -4.50 12.95
N ILE A 220 -1.32 -5.71 13.25
CA ILE A 220 -1.54 -6.75 12.25
C ILE A 220 -3.04 -6.80 11.98
N ASP A 221 -3.42 -6.60 10.73
CA ASP A 221 -4.79 -6.80 10.27
C ASP A 221 -5.10 -8.30 10.20
N GLU A 222 -5.85 -8.80 11.18
CA GLU A 222 -6.17 -10.22 11.31
C GLU A 222 -7.02 -10.75 10.16
N GLU A 223 -7.91 -9.93 9.59
CA GLU A 223 -8.84 -10.34 8.53
C GLU A 223 -8.12 -10.63 7.22
N ASN A 224 -7.04 -9.89 6.93
CA ASN A 224 -6.28 -10.01 5.69
C ASN A 224 -4.94 -10.77 5.86
N CYS A 225 -4.51 -11.05 7.09
CA CYS A 225 -3.24 -11.71 7.34
C CYS A 225 -3.28 -13.20 6.99
N ILE A 226 -2.38 -13.62 6.10
CA ILE A 226 -2.27 -15.03 5.69
C ILE A 226 -2.00 -15.96 6.89
N HIS A 227 -1.28 -15.50 7.93
CA HIS A 227 -1.07 -16.28 9.15
C HIS A 227 -2.40 -16.64 9.82
N PHE A 228 -3.28 -15.67 10.04
CA PHE A 228 -4.56 -15.92 10.69
C PHE A 228 -5.56 -16.64 9.77
N LEU A 229 -5.39 -16.53 8.44
CA LEU A 229 -6.22 -17.24 7.48
C LEU A 229 -5.84 -18.72 7.27
N ASN A 230 -4.60 -19.13 7.51
CA ASN A 230 -4.15 -20.50 7.22
C ASN A 230 -3.03 -21.07 8.09
N GLU A 231 -2.63 -20.36 9.14
CA GLU A 231 -1.64 -20.76 10.16
C GLU A 231 -0.23 -21.09 9.61
N LYS A 232 0.15 -20.58 8.43
CA LYS A 232 1.47 -20.87 7.83
C LYS A 232 2.41 -19.68 7.67
N CYS A 233 1.90 -18.50 7.36
CA CYS A 233 2.77 -17.38 7.01
C CYS A 233 3.40 -16.77 8.27
N GLU A 234 4.73 -16.80 8.38
CA GLU A 234 5.46 -16.13 9.48
C GLU A 234 6.60 -15.25 8.95
N VAL A 235 6.49 -14.83 7.68
CA VAL A 235 7.57 -14.11 6.98
C VAL A 235 7.97 -12.84 7.72
N CYS A 236 7.02 -12.08 8.25
CA CYS A 236 7.30 -10.83 8.97
C CYS A 236 8.18 -11.03 10.21
N LYS A 237 8.08 -12.16 10.90
CA LYS A 237 8.91 -12.47 12.07
C LYS A 237 10.39 -12.60 11.70
N GLU A 238 10.69 -13.17 10.53
CA GLU A 238 12.07 -13.30 10.01
C GLU A 238 12.77 -11.94 9.75
N PHE A 239 11.99 -10.88 9.56
CA PHE A 239 12.47 -9.52 9.32
C PHE A 239 12.32 -8.60 10.53
N CYS A 240 11.66 -9.03 11.61
CA CYS A 240 11.48 -8.23 12.81
C CYS A 240 12.70 -8.37 13.73
N GLU A 241 13.65 -7.45 13.61
CA GLU A 241 14.86 -7.44 14.45
C GLU A 241 14.55 -7.26 15.95
N ALA A 242 13.44 -6.59 16.27
CA ALA A 242 13.00 -6.36 17.64
C ALA A 242 12.30 -7.57 18.27
N ASP A 243 12.04 -8.65 17.51
CA ASP A 243 11.27 -9.83 17.93
C ASP A 243 9.93 -9.49 18.60
N ALA A 244 9.24 -8.46 18.07
CA ALA A 244 8.03 -7.89 18.66
C ALA A 244 6.73 -8.55 18.18
N ILE A 245 6.79 -9.45 17.19
CA ILE A 245 5.60 -10.06 16.58
C ILE A 245 5.21 -11.31 17.36
N ASP A 246 4.05 -11.24 18.02
CA ASP A 246 3.42 -12.37 18.71
C ASP A 246 2.04 -12.66 18.12
N PHE A 247 1.91 -13.76 17.38
CA PHE A 247 0.64 -14.21 16.81
C PHE A 247 -0.30 -14.84 17.86
N ASN A 248 0.19 -15.11 19.08
CA ASN A 248 -0.61 -15.68 20.16
C ASN A 248 -1.15 -14.61 21.12
N GLN A 249 -0.91 -13.32 20.84
CA GLN A 249 -1.48 -12.23 21.61
C GLN A 249 -3.00 -12.32 21.57
N LYS A 250 -3.65 -12.23 22.75
CA LYS A 250 -5.11 -12.32 22.89
C LYS A 250 -5.67 -11.05 23.50
N GLU A 251 -6.94 -10.79 23.19
CA GLU A 251 -7.74 -9.78 23.87
C GLU A 251 -7.72 -10.00 25.40
N GLN A 252 -7.59 -8.91 26.15
CA GLN A 252 -7.56 -8.92 27.61
C GLN A 252 -8.68 -8.04 28.15
N VAL A 253 -9.50 -8.60 29.04
CA VAL A 253 -10.53 -7.85 29.75
C VAL A 253 -9.92 -7.33 31.06
N LEU A 254 -9.86 -6.00 31.20
CA LEU A 254 -9.30 -5.33 32.37
C LEU A 254 -10.42 -4.75 33.23
N ASN A 255 -10.37 -5.03 34.53
CA ASN A 255 -11.26 -4.39 35.51
C ASN A 255 -10.57 -3.14 36.06
N VAL A 256 -11.17 -1.98 35.83
CA VAL A 256 -10.65 -0.68 36.28
C VAL A 256 -11.71 0.02 37.12
N GLU A 257 -11.39 0.30 38.39
CA GLU A 257 -12.25 1.09 39.26
C GLU A 257 -12.07 2.58 38.97
N VAL A 258 -13.16 3.27 38.62
CA VAL A 258 -13.15 4.70 38.29
C VAL A 258 -14.28 5.42 39.00
N GLY A 259 -14.03 6.68 39.40
CA GLY A 259 -15.06 7.52 40.03
C GLY A 259 -15.98 8.23 39.04
N ALA A 260 -15.54 8.42 37.80
CA ALA A 260 -16.31 9.07 36.73
C ALA A 260 -15.85 8.58 35.35
N VAL A 261 -16.74 8.66 34.36
CA VAL A 261 -16.49 8.30 32.95
C VAL A 261 -16.83 9.50 32.07
N ILE A 262 -15.91 9.87 31.16
CA ILE A 262 -16.12 10.92 30.17
C ILE A 262 -16.27 10.26 28.80
N LEU A 263 -17.39 10.52 28.12
CA LEU A 263 -17.62 10.03 26.76
C LEU A 263 -17.16 11.07 25.75
N ALA A 264 -16.15 10.72 24.95
CA ALA A 264 -15.68 11.52 23.82
C ALA A 264 -15.47 10.67 22.55
N PRO A 265 -16.48 9.87 22.10
CA PRO A 265 -16.30 8.94 20.99
C PRO A 265 -16.29 9.62 19.60
N GLY A 266 -16.54 10.93 19.54
CA GLY A 266 -16.50 11.70 18.30
C GLY A 266 -17.77 11.58 17.46
N PHE A 267 -17.58 11.46 16.15
CA PHE A 267 -18.64 11.44 15.13
C PHE A 267 -18.23 10.55 13.97
N GLU A 268 -19.19 10.26 13.09
CA GLU A 268 -18.99 9.71 11.76
C GLU A 268 -19.43 10.71 10.69
N GLU A 269 -18.93 10.51 9.48
CA GLU A 269 -19.34 11.26 8.31
C GLU A 269 -20.73 10.83 7.84
N PHE A 270 -21.46 11.77 7.25
CA PHE A 270 -22.65 11.42 6.49
C PHE A 270 -22.28 10.63 5.23
N ASP A 271 -22.91 9.48 5.02
CA ASP A 271 -22.76 8.70 3.79
C ASP A 271 -23.33 9.46 2.57
N ALA A 272 -22.43 10.07 1.81
CA ALA A 272 -22.78 10.83 0.62
C ALA A 272 -23.42 9.97 -0.50
N LYS A 273 -23.35 8.63 -0.45
CA LYS A 273 -24.03 7.75 -1.41
C LYS A 273 -25.55 7.89 -1.35
N LEU A 274 -26.08 8.31 -0.20
CA LEU A 274 -27.50 8.62 -0.02
C LEU A 274 -27.95 9.85 -0.84
N LYS A 275 -27.00 10.64 -1.34
CA LYS A 275 -27.21 11.80 -2.23
C LYS A 275 -26.78 11.48 -3.65
N GLY A 276 -27.52 10.55 -4.27
CA GLY A 276 -27.26 10.05 -5.62
C GLY A 276 -27.20 11.14 -6.70
N GLU A 277 -27.87 12.29 -6.49
CA GLU A 277 -27.81 13.45 -7.39
C GLU A 277 -26.42 14.07 -7.53
N PHE A 278 -25.51 13.80 -6.58
CA PHE A 278 -24.12 14.26 -6.61
C PHE A 278 -23.15 13.21 -7.16
N GLY A 279 -23.58 11.95 -7.31
CA GLY A 279 -22.80 10.90 -7.97
C GLY A 279 -21.60 10.37 -7.19
N TYR A 280 -21.55 10.55 -5.88
CA TYR A 280 -20.52 9.97 -5.01
C TYR A 280 -20.57 8.43 -5.05
N GLY A 281 -19.39 7.78 -5.10
CA GLY A 281 -19.25 6.33 -5.28
C GLY A 281 -19.45 5.82 -6.71
N VAL A 282 -19.91 6.67 -7.64
CA VAL A 282 -20.05 6.34 -9.07
C VAL A 282 -19.04 7.14 -9.90
N TYR A 283 -18.91 8.43 -9.63
CA TYR A 283 -17.99 9.32 -10.34
C TYR A 283 -16.68 9.44 -9.56
N PRO A 284 -15.54 8.98 -10.09
CA PRO A 284 -14.29 8.94 -9.32
C PRO A 284 -13.75 10.32 -8.93
N ASN A 285 -14.18 11.40 -9.58
CA ASN A 285 -13.76 12.77 -9.28
C ASN A 285 -14.72 13.50 -8.33
N VAL A 286 -15.73 12.81 -7.79
CA VAL A 286 -16.58 13.31 -6.70
C VAL A 286 -16.05 12.69 -5.43
N VAL A 287 -15.51 13.52 -4.55
CA VAL A 287 -14.90 13.11 -3.27
C VAL A 287 -15.61 13.78 -2.10
N THR A 288 -15.51 13.21 -0.90
CA THR A 288 -15.93 13.88 0.35
C THR A 288 -14.91 14.93 0.78
N SER A 289 -15.29 15.81 1.71
CA SER A 289 -14.34 16.75 2.32
C SER A 289 -13.21 16.03 3.06
N ILE A 290 -13.48 14.92 3.73
CA ILE A 290 -12.43 14.18 4.46
C ILE A 290 -11.49 13.45 3.50
N GLU A 291 -12.01 12.85 2.43
CA GLU A 291 -11.17 12.35 1.32
C GLU A 291 -10.28 13.48 0.75
N PHE A 292 -10.83 14.69 0.59
CA PHE A 292 -10.06 15.83 0.13
C PHE A 292 -9.01 16.32 1.15
N GLU A 293 -9.28 16.25 2.45
CA GLU A 293 -8.27 16.49 3.50
C GLU A 293 -7.12 15.49 3.40
N ARG A 294 -7.41 14.21 3.12
CA ARG A 294 -6.38 13.20 2.86
C ARG A 294 -5.57 13.56 1.61
N ILE A 295 -6.22 13.96 0.51
CA ILE A 295 -5.55 14.41 -0.72
C ILE A 295 -4.61 15.60 -0.44
N LEU A 296 -5.06 16.59 0.33
CA LEU A 296 -4.27 17.77 0.70
C LEU A 296 -3.10 17.44 1.64
N SER A 297 -3.19 16.36 2.41
CA SER A 297 -2.19 16.00 3.41
C SER A 297 -0.85 15.61 2.79
N ALA A 298 0.24 16.18 3.32
CA ALA A 298 1.61 15.80 2.93
C ALA A 298 1.93 14.32 3.22
N SER A 299 1.31 13.75 4.25
CA SER A 299 1.39 12.32 4.61
C SER A 299 0.23 11.50 4.04
N GLY A 300 -0.58 12.08 3.16
CA GLY A 300 -1.73 11.43 2.55
C GLY A 300 -1.41 10.64 1.27
N PRO A 301 -2.44 10.09 0.61
CA PRO A 301 -2.33 9.22 -0.57
C PRO A 301 -1.45 9.79 -1.69
N TYR A 302 -1.57 11.09 -1.95
CA TYR A 302 -0.88 11.78 -3.05
C TYR A 302 0.29 12.64 -2.59
N LYS A 303 0.74 12.46 -1.33
CA LYS A 303 1.89 13.17 -0.75
C LYS A 303 1.79 14.70 -0.88
N GLY A 304 0.58 15.24 -0.63
CA GLY A 304 0.27 16.67 -0.73
C GLY A 304 0.07 17.20 -2.15
N LYS A 305 0.09 16.36 -3.19
CA LYS A 305 -0.29 16.77 -4.55
C LYS A 305 -1.80 16.63 -4.74
N ILE A 306 -2.42 17.65 -5.33
CA ILE A 306 -3.86 17.65 -5.53
C ILE A 306 -4.14 16.95 -6.85
N LEU A 307 -4.44 15.66 -6.79
CA LEU A 307 -4.64 14.82 -7.98
C LEU A 307 -6.08 14.31 -8.03
N ARG A 308 -6.63 14.26 -9.24
CA ARG A 308 -7.90 13.62 -9.53
C ARG A 308 -7.80 12.11 -9.33
N PRO A 309 -8.70 11.46 -8.56
CA PRO A 309 -8.65 10.01 -8.38
C PRO A 309 -8.80 9.21 -9.69
N SER A 310 -9.45 9.80 -10.71
CA SER A 310 -9.75 9.10 -11.95
C SER A 310 -8.58 8.88 -12.91
N ASP A 311 -7.61 9.79 -12.90
CA ASP A 311 -6.54 9.89 -13.91
C ASP A 311 -5.22 10.49 -13.38
N GLN A 312 -5.17 10.80 -12.08
CA GLN A 312 -4.01 11.39 -11.39
C GLN A 312 -3.52 12.71 -12.00
N ARG A 313 -4.39 13.48 -12.68
CA ARG A 313 -4.06 14.81 -13.19
C ARG A 313 -4.40 15.88 -12.16
N HIS A 314 -3.67 16.99 -12.20
CA HIS A 314 -3.95 18.18 -11.39
C HIS A 314 -5.27 18.83 -11.86
N PRO A 315 -6.28 19.00 -10.98
CA PRO A 315 -7.51 19.68 -11.32
C PRO A 315 -7.27 21.20 -11.35
N LYS A 316 -7.84 21.90 -12.33
CA LYS A 316 -7.84 23.36 -12.37
C LYS A 316 -9.07 23.92 -11.69
N LYS A 317 -10.26 23.38 -11.95
CA LYS A 317 -11.51 23.84 -11.33
C LYS A 317 -12.01 22.86 -10.29
N ILE A 318 -12.13 23.31 -9.05
CA ILE A 318 -12.66 22.52 -7.94
C ILE A 318 -13.93 23.15 -7.41
N ALA A 319 -15.02 22.37 -7.34
CA ALA A 319 -16.27 22.80 -6.73
C ALA A 319 -16.46 22.18 -5.35
N PHE A 320 -16.83 22.98 -4.36
CA PHE A 320 -17.24 22.52 -3.04
C PHE A 320 -18.75 22.68 -2.91
N ILE A 321 -19.46 21.61 -2.58
CA ILE A 321 -20.91 21.61 -2.38
C ILE A 321 -21.19 21.56 -0.88
N GLN A 322 -21.79 22.63 -0.35
CA GLN A 322 -22.09 22.73 1.07
C GLN A 322 -23.36 21.99 1.48
N CYS A 323 -23.44 21.70 2.78
CA CYS A 323 -24.62 21.13 3.43
C CYS A 323 -25.01 19.73 2.91
N VAL A 324 -24.05 18.94 2.44
CA VAL A 324 -24.33 17.56 2.01
C VAL A 324 -24.62 16.72 3.25
N GLY A 325 -25.85 16.23 3.40
CA GLY A 325 -26.28 15.50 4.60
C GLY A 325 -26.48 16.40 5.83
N SER A 326 -26.78 17.68 5.64
CA SER A 326 -27.11 18.63 6.71
C SER A 326 -28.11 19.65 6.24
N ARG A 327 -28.93 20.18 7.17
CA ARG A 327 -30.04 21.08 6.88
C ARG A 327 -31.00 20.49 5.84
N ASP A 328 -31.14 19.18 5.87
CA ASP A 328 -31.89 18.42 4.88
C ASP A 328 -32.86 17.45 5.58
N PRO A 329 -34.16 17.80 5.60
CA PRO A 329 -35.18 16.93 6.16
C PRO A 329 -35.37 15.61 5.41
N SER A 330 -35.01 15.54 4.11
CA SER A 330 -35.22 14.33 3.29
C SER A 330 -34.40 13.13 3.75
N CYS A 331 -33.24 13.38 4.39
CA CYS A 331 -32.41 12.34 5.01
C CYS A 331 -32.45 12.35 6.54
N ASN A 332 -33.46 12.99 7.15
CA ASN A 332 -33.60 13.15 8.60
C ASN A 332 -32.41 13.89 9.27
N LYS A 333 -31.75 14.79 8.53
CA LYS A 333 -30.62 15.60 9.00
C LYS A 333 -30.96 17.09 8.97
N GLY A 334 -32.03 17.45 9.68
CA GLY A 334 -32.55 18.83 9.75
C GLY A 334 -31.69 19.84 10.53
N TYR A 335 -30.50 19.45 10.99
CA TYR A 335 -29.57 20.29 11.74
C TYR A 335 -28.38 20.75 10.88
N CYS A 336 -27.64 21.74 11.37
CA CYS A 336 -26.39 22.17 10.76
C CYS A 336 -25.20 21.49 11.44
N SER A 337 -24.29 20.90 10.65
CA SER A 337 -23.04 20.30 11.17
C SER A 337 -21.99 21.32 11.63
N SER A 338 -22.28 22.62 11.55
CA SER A 338 -21.54 23.75 12.12
C SER A 338 -20.11 24.01 11.61
N VAL A 339 -19.40 23.00 11.10
CA VAL A 339 -17.99 23.10 10.69
C VAL A 339 -17.79 23.18 9.17
N CYS A 340 -18.78 22.73 8.37
CA CYS A 340 -18.62 22.52 6.93
C CYS A 340 -18.34 23.78 6.11
N CYS A 341 -18.91 24.92 6.50
CA CYS A 341 -18.58 26.19 5.88
C CYS A 341 -17.09 26.52 6.02
N MET A 342 -16.51 26.24 7.18
CA MET A 342 -15.16 26.69 7.51
C MET A 342 -14.08 25.72 7.04
N TYR A 343 -14.30 24.40 7.16
CA TYR A 343 -13.34 23.45 6.60
C TYR A 343 -13.27 23.58 5.08
N ALA A 344 -14.39 23.84 4.37
CA ALA A 344 -14.36 23.98 2.92
C ALA A 344 -13.62 25.26 2.50
N THR A 345 -13.84 26.37 3.21
CA THR A 345 -13.04 27.59 3.00
C THR A 345 -11.55 27.32 3.27
N LYS A 346 -11.24 26.51 4.29
CA LYS A 346 -9.87 26.12 4.62
C LYS A 346 -9.25 25.26 3.52
N GLU A 347 -9.88 24.16 3.16
CA GLU A 347 -9.48 23.25 2.09
C GLU A 347 -9.28 24.01 0.77
N ALA A 348 -10.21 24.88 0.38
CA ALA A 348 -10.09 25.71 -0.81
C ALA A 348 -8.90 26.67 -0.76
N THR A 349 -8.64 27.28 0.41
CA THR A 349 -7.50 28.19 0.61
C THR A 349 -6.18 27.43 0.54
N ILE A 350 -6.08 26.29 1.24
CA ILE A 350 -4.91 25.42 1.23
C ILE A 350 -4.65 24.89 -0.18
N ALA A 351 -5.70 24.49 -0.91
CA ALA A 351 -5.57 24.04 -2.29
C ALA A 351 -4.95 25.12 -3.19
N LYS A 352 -5.41 26.38 -3.05
CA LYS A 352 -4.87 27.53 -3.78
C LYS A 352 -3.43 27.88 -3.39
N GLU A 353 -3.06 27.67 -2.13
CA GLU A 353 -1.69 27.86 -1.64
C GLU A 353 -0.73 26.81 -2.18
N HIS A 354 -1.17 25.55 -2.25
CA HIS A 354 -0.38 24.45 -2.83
C HIS A 354 -0.23 24.61 -4.34
N GLU A 355 -1.32 24.96 -5.04
CA GLU A 355 -1.34 25.09 -6.49
C GLU A 355 -2.10 26.36 -6.92
N ARG A 356 -1.34 27.37 -7.35
CA ARG A 356 -1.88 28.70 -7.66
C ARG A 356 -2.86 28.72 -8.84
N GLU A 357 -2.79 27.72 -9.73
CA GLU A 357 -3.69 27.60 -10.89
C GLU A 357 -5.09 27.11 -10.52
N ILE A 358 -5.28 26.55 -9.32
CA ILE A 358 -6.60 26.04 -8.89
C ILE A 358 -7.59 27.19 -8.77
N GLU A 359 -8.82 26.99 -9.23
CA GLU A 359 -9.94 27.92 -9.16
C GLU A 359 -11.05 27.30 -8.29
N PRO A 360 -11.01 27.48 -6.95
CA PRO A 360 -12.04 26.93 -6.08
C PRO A 360 -13.34 27.72 -6.18
N THR A 361 -14.47 27.00 -6.25
CA THR A 361 -15.82 27.55 -6.16
C THR A 361 -16.61 26.86 -5.06
N ILE A 362 -17.11 27.61 -4.08
CA ILE A 362 -17.92 27.09 -2.97
C ILE A 362 -19.39 27.45 -3.22
N PHE A 363 -20.22 26.43 -3.38
CA PHE A 363 -21.67 26.53 -3.50
C PHE A 363 -22.31 26.40 -2.12
N PHE A 364 -23.07 27.40 -1.69
CA PHE A 364 -23.61 27.47 -0.33
C PHE A 364 -25.00 28.07 -0.26
N MET A 365 -25.72 27.79 0.84
CA MET A 365 -26.97 28.47 1.19
C MET A 365 -26.71 29.72 2.04
N ASP A 366 -26.12 29.51 3.21
CA ASP A 366 -25.73 30.57 4.15
C ASP A 366 -24.31 30.27 4.66
N MET A 367 -23.48 31.31 4.73
CA MET A 367 -22.13 31.18 5.26
C MET A 367 -22.16 31.28 6.77
N ARG A 368 -21.80 30.20 7.47
CA ARG A 368 -21.81 30.13 8.95
C ARG A 368 -20.40 30.27 9.53
N ALA A 369 -19.89 31.51 9.48
CA ALA A 369 -18.57 31.89 9.99
C ALA A 369 -18.68 32.53 11.38
N PHE A 370 -19.22 31.82 12.37
CA PHE A 370 -19.59 32.37 13.69
C PHE A 370 -18.46 32.34 14.74
N GLY A 371 -17.36 31.64 14.47
CA GLY A 371 -16.20 31.60 15.37
C GLY A 371 -15.41 32.91 15.37
N LYS A 372 -14.53 33.08 16.38
CA LYS A 372 -13.67 34.26 16.47
C LYS A 372 -12.82 34.40 15.20
N ASP A 373 -12.95 35.56 14.55
CA ASP A 373 -12.26 35.92 13.30
C ASP A 373 -12.59 35.02 12.07
N PHE A 374 -13.63 34.19 12.13
CA PHE A 374 -14.03 33.34 11.00
C PHE A 374 -14.58 34.16 9.83
N ASP A 375 -15.28 35.27 10.13
CA ASP A 375 -15.74 36.23 9.14
C ASP A 375 -14.56 36.85 8.37
N LYS A 376 -13.47 37.20 9.07
CA LYS A 376 -12.23 37.70 8.47
C LYS A 376 -11.56 36.63 7.62
N TYR A 377 -11.54 35.38 8.09
CA TYR A 377 -10.97 34.27 7.32
C TYR A 377 -11.72 34.05 6.00
N TYR A 378 -13.06 34.06 6.03
CA TYR A 378 -13.91 33.99 4.85
C TYR A 378 -13.66 35.17 3.89
N GLN A 379 -13.63 36.41 4.40
CA GLN A 379 -13.34 37.59 3.58
C GLN A 379 -11.94 37.54 2.97
N ARG A 380 -10.95 37.03 3.70
CA ARG A 380 -9.58 36.85 3.23
C ARG A 380 -9.52 35.82 2.11
N ALA A 381 -10.16 34.67 2.30
CA ALA A 381 -10.30 33.62 1.28
C ALA A 381 -10.89 34.17 -0.03
N GLN A 382 -11.92 35.02 0.08
CA GLN A 382 -12.54 35.66 -1.09
C GLN A 382 -11.62 36.70 -1.75
N LYS A 383 -11.06 37.65 -0.97
CA LYS A 383 -10.34 38.82 -1.51
C LYS A 383 -8.90 38.52 -1.93
N GLN A 384 -8.18 37.70 -1.17
CA GLN A 384 -6.74 37.45 -1.40
C GLN A 384 -6.50 36.19 -2.24
N TYR A 385 -7.27 35.13 -2.01
CA TYR A 385 -7.09 33.85 -2.69
C TYR A 385 -8.02 33.67 -3.90
N GLY A 386 -8.97 34.60 -4.10
CA GLY A 386 -9.88 34.60 -5.24
C GLY A 386 -10.89 33.45 -5.23
N ILE A 387 -11.21 32.91 -4.05
CA ILE A 387 -12.18 31.82 -3.92
C ILE A 387 -13.57 32.36 -4.28
N ARG A 388 -14.22 31.70 -5.25
CA ARG A 388 -15.56 32.06 -5.70
C ARG A 388 -16.60 31.50 -4.75
N TYR A 389 -17.50 32.35 -4.26
CA TYR A 389 -18.64 31.93 -3.44
C TYR A 389 -19.93 32.16 -4.20
N ILE A 390 -20.69 31.07 -4.42
CA ILE A 390 -21.96 31.10 -5.15
C ILE A 390 -23.08 30.71 -4.19
N LYS A 391 -23.96 31.68 -3.91
CA LYS A 391 -25.17 31.44 -3.11
C LYS A 391 -26.21 30.70 -3.95
N SER A 392 -26.14 29.37 -3.93
CA SER A 392 -27.04 28.51 -4.69
C SER A 392 -26.97 27.07 -4.17
N MET A 393 -28.10 26.37 -4.19
CA MET A 393 -28.11 24.92 -4.02
C MET A 393 -27.87 24.24 -5.37
N VAL A 394 -26.89 23.35 -5.42
CA VAL A 394 -26.61 22.52 -6.59
C VAL A 394 -27.74 21.52 -6.78
N SER A 395 -28.27 21.44 -8.00
CA SER A 395 -29.38 20.52 -8.31
C SER A 395 -28.90 19.12 -8.68
N SER A 396 -27.77 19.01 -9.38
CA SER A 396 -27.21 17.73 -9.82
C SER A 396 -25.77 17.89 -10.32
N VAL A 397 -25.00 16.82 -10.20
CA VAL A 397 -23.67 16.65 -10.80
C VAL A 397 -23.78 15.55 -11.87
N LYS A 398 -23.20 15.78 -13.05
CA LYS A 398 -23.13 14.76 -14.12
C LYS A 398 -21.70 14.63 -14.65
N GLN A 399 -21.22 13.40 -14.76
CA GLN A 399 -19.91 13.13 -15.34
C GLN A 399 -19.94 13.17 -16.87
N MET A 400 -18.91 13.78 -17.46
CA MET A 400 -18.65 13.74 -18.90
C MET A 400 -17.87 12.48 -19.28
N GLN A 401 -18.33 11.76 -20.31
CA GLN A 401 -17.79 10.43 -20.66
C GLN A 401 -16.31 10.45 -21.07
N GLN A 402 -15.88 11.46 -21.85
CA GLN A 402 -14.52 11.51 -22.39
C GLN A 402 -13.49 12.06 -21.39
N THR A 403 -13.80 13.19 -20.76
CA THR A 403 -12.86 13.90 -19.88
C THR A 403 -12.94 13.47 -18.43
N LYS A 404 -14.01 12.74 -18.05
CA LYS A 404 -14.38 12.45 -16.66
C LYS A 404 -14.58 13.71 -15.79
N ASN A 405 -14.68 14.89 -16.41
CA ASN A 405 -15.01 16.13 -15.73
C ASN A 405 -16.48 16.14 -15.30
N LEU A 406 -16.82 17.04 -14.40
CA LEU A 406 -18.09 17.07 -13.69
C LEU A 406 -18.84 18.35 -14.02
N LYS A 407 -20.02 18.19 -14.62
CA LYS A 407 -20.91 19.29 -14.97
C LYS A 407 -21.92 19.50 -13.85
N ILE A 408 -21.80 20.64 -13.18
CA ILE A 408 -22.69 21.06 -12.09
C ILE A 408 -23.80 21.93 -12.65
N LYS A 409 -25.05 21.62 -12.27
CA LYS A 409 -26.23 22.45 -12.56
C LYS A 409 -26.66 23.20 -11.30
N TYR A 410 -26.74 24.52 -11.36
CA TYR A 410 -27.17 25.38 -10.24
C TYR A 410 -27.96 26.60 -10.74
N ILE A 411 -28.66 27.28 -9.83
CA ILE A 411 -29.44 28.49 -10.16
C ILE A 411 -28.64 29.73 -9.76
N LYS A 412 -28.43 30.65 -10.69
CA LYS A 412 -27.79 31.95 -10.47
C LYS A 412 -28.85 33.05 -10.48
N ASN A 413 -28.76 34.00 -9.55
CA ASN A 413 -29.66 35.15 -9.43
C ASN A 413 -31.15 34.78 -9.45
N GLU A 414 -31.50 33.63 -8.85
CA GLU A 414 -32.87 33.11 -8.70
C GLU A 414 -33.66 32.86 -10.00
N ARG A 415 -33.06 32.99 -11.18
CA ARG A 415 -33.77 32.86 -12.47
C ARG A 415 -32.99 32.13 -13.56
N GLU A 416 -31.66 32.13 -13.50
CA GLU A 416 -30.82 31.57 -14.56
C GLU A 416 -30.30 30.20 -14.17
N VAL A 417 -30.60 29.18 -14.97
CA VAL A 417 -30.02 27.85 -14.80
C VAL A 417 -28.66 27.84 -15.48
N VAL A 418 -27.60 27.79 -14.68
CA VAL A 418 -26.23 27.75 -15.15
C VAL A 418 -25.72 26.31 -15.10
N GLN A 419 -24.94 25.94 -16.10
CA GLN A 419 -24.16 24.71 -16.08
C GLN A 419 -22.68 25.07 -16.22
N GLU A 420 -21.87 24.60 -15.27
CA GLU A 420 -20.44 24.85 -15.24
C GLU A 420 -19.68 23.54 -15.05
N GLU A 421 -18.55 23.42 -15.74
CA GLU A 421 -17.70 22.25 -15.72
C GLU A 421 -16.56 22.43 -14.71
N PHE A 422 -16.33 21.37 -13.92
CA PHE A 422 -15.29 21.27 -12.90
C PHE A 422 -14.49 19.99 -13.08
N ASP A 423 -13.22 20.01 -12.71
CA ASP A 423 -12.34 18.85 -12.82
C ASP A 423 -12.50 17.91 -11.60
N LEU A 424 -12.83 18.48 -10.44
CA LEU A 424 -13.06 17.79 -9.18
C LEU A 424 -14.23 18.42 -8.42
N VAL A 425 -15.03 17.59 -7.75
CA VAL A 425 -16.11 18.04 -6.86
C VAL A 425 -15.87 17.48 -5.46
N VAL A 426 -15.87 18.36 -4.46
CA VAL A 426 -15.75 18.05 -3.05
C VAL A 426 -17.12 18.22 -2.40
N LEU A 427 -17.65 17.16 -1.80
CA LEU A 427 -18.88 17.17 -1.04
C LEU A 427 -18.54 17.51 0.42
N SER A 428 -18.96 18.69 0.86
CA SER A 428 -18.81 19.07 2.26
C SER A 428 -19.86 18.32 3.09
N VAL A 429 -19.49 17.11 3.50
CA VAL A 429 -20.36 16.17 4.23
C VAL A 429 -20.60 16.62 5.66
N GLY A 430 -21.82 16.36 6.12
CA GLY A 430 -22.25 16.58 7.49
C GLY A 430 -21.70 15.54 8.45
N LEU A 431 -21.89 15.79 9.75
CA LEU A 431 -21.48 14.91 10.83
C LEU A 431 -22.70 14.21 11.42
N SER A 432 -22.56 12.94 11.75
CA SER A 432 -23.59 12.10 12.35
C SER A 432 -23.04 11.27 13.51
N PRO A 433 -23.85 10.91 14.51
CA PRO A 433 -23.44 9.97 15.54
C PRO A 433 -23.54 8.55 14.99
N SER A 434 -22.50 7.74 15.19
CA SER A 434 -22.52 6.34 14.77
C SER A 434 -23.57 5.53 15.51
N GLU A 435 -24.04 4.44 14.89
CA GLU A 435 -24.98 3.54 15.54
C GLU A 435 -24.37 2.91 16.81
N ASN A 436 -23.09 2.54 16.76
CA ASN A 436 -22.34 2.01 17.90
C ASN A 436 -22.29 3.00 19.06
N ILE A 437 -22.08 4.29 18.79
CA ILE A 437 -22.06 5.35 19.80
C ILE A 437 -23.45 5.54 20.42
N GLN A 438 -24.51 5.51 19.61
CA GLN A 438 -25.87 5.60 20.11
C GLN A 438 -26.23 4.42 21.01
N GLN A 439 -25.82 3.21 20.63
CA GLN A 439 -26.00 2.01 21.46
C GLN A 439 -25.23 2.12 22.79
N LEU A 440 -23.99 2.62 22.75
CA LEU A 440 -23.19 2.86 23.94
C LEU A 440 -23.88 3.86 24.89
N GLY A 441 -24.37 4.99 24.36
CA GLY A 441 -25.12 5.99 25.14
C GLY A 441 -26.34 5.38 25.85
N ARG A 442 -27.13 4.58 25.13
CA ARG A 442 -28.29 3.87 25.70
C ARG A 442 -27.90 2.85 26.77
N ARG A 443 -26.82 2.08 26.57
CA ARG A 443 -26.31 1.12 27.56
C ARG A 443 -25.85 1.80 28.85
N LEU A 444 -25.34 3.03 28.74
CA LEU A 444 -24.94 3.86 29.88
C LEU A 444 -26.10 4.67 30.48
N GLY A 445 -27.32 4.53 29.97
CA GLY A 445 -28.50 5.21 30.49
C GLY A 445 -28.60 6.70 30.14
N LEU A 446 -27.94 7.14 29.05
CA LEU A 446 -27.98 8.52 28.59
C LEU A 446 -29.17 8.76 27.66
N GLU A 447 -29.82 9.92 27.82
CA GLU A 447 -30.85 10.40 26.91
C GLU A 447 -30.20 11.02 25.66
N LEU A 448 -30.62 10.57 24.48
CA LEU A 448 -30.19 11.14 23.21
C LEU A 448 -31.30 12.02 22.63
N ASN A 449 -30.91 13.11 21.98
CA ASN A 449 -31.85 13.93 21.22
C ASN A 449 -32.36 13.19 19.96
N LYS A 450 -33.35 13.78 19.28
CA LYS A 450 -33.99 13.20 18.09
C LYS A 450 -33.05 12.90 16.91
N TYR A 451 -31.83 13.43 16.92
CA TYR A 451 -30.81 13.20 15.90
C TYR A 451 -29.71 12.22 16.35
N GLY A 452 -29.82 11.66 17.56
CA GLY A 452 -28.90 10.65 18.09
C GLY A 452 -27.66 11.21 18.79
N PHE A 453 -27.57 12.53 18.99
CA PHE A 453 -26.52 13.14 19.81
C PHE A 453 -26.97 13.22 21.28
N CYS A 454 -26.01 13.19 22.20
CA CYS A 454 -26.25 13.52 23.62
C CYS A 454 -26.62 15.00 23.78
#